data_AF-A0A0R2PGB8-F1
#
_entry.id   AF-A0A0R2PGB8-F1
#
_cell.length_a   1.000
_cell.length_b   1.000
_cell.length_c   1.000
_cell.angle_alpha   90.00
_cell.angle_beta   90.00
_cell.angle_gamma   90.00
#
_symmetry.space_group_name_H-M   'P 1'
#
loop_
_entity.id
_entity.type
_entity.pdbx_description
1 polymer ?
#
loop_
_entity_poly.entity_id
_entity_poly.type
_entity_poly.pdbx_seq_one_letter_code
_entity_poly.pdbx_strand_id
1 'polypeptide(L)' 'MEHMTLKAVQDQDLIEALIFKCKKLDINLGQSELDFLVKYHARDFSILLEKVMFLDQRAGELKRKITIPLMKEILSL' A
#
# COMPACT_ATOMS: atom_id res chain seq x y z
N MET A 1 -37.09 -8.70 2.75
CA MET A 1 -35.94 -7.79 2.65
C MET A 1 -34.73 -8.66 2.34
N GLU A 2 -34.05 -8.40 1.23
CA GLU A 2 -32.82 -9.13 0.91
C GLU A 2 -31.72 -8.61 1.83
N HIS A 3 -31.05 -9.52 2.54
CA HIS A 3 -29.94 -9.18 3.43
C HIS A 3 -28.63 -9.45 2.69
N MET A 4 -27.80 -8.43 2.53
CA MET A 4 -26.42 -8.57 2.07
C MET A 4 -25.47 -8.61 3.26
N THR A 5 -24.60 -9.62 3.32
CA THR A 5 -23.58 -9.76 4.36
C THR A 5 -22.23 -9.31 3.83
N LEU A 6 -21.65 -8.29 4.45
CA LEU A 6 -20.28 -7.88 4.17
C LEU A 6 -19.29 -8.92 4.71
N LYS A 7 -18.38 -9.36 3.85
CA LYS A 7 -17.25 -10.22 4.23
C LYS A 7 -16.01 -9.35 4.46
N ALA A 8 -15.17 -9.77 5.41
CA ALA A 8 -13.86 -9.16 5.58
C ALA A 8 -13.02 -9.36 4.32
N VAL A 9 -12.32 -8.31 3.91
CA VAL A 9 -11.38 -8.34 2.79
C VAL A 9 -10.18 -9.21 3.18
N GLN A 10 -9.77 -10.13 2.31
CA GLN A 10 -8.56 -10.91 2.54
C GLN A 10 -7.33 -10.10 2.14
N ASP A 11 -6.16 -10.48 2.68
CA ASP A 11 -4.92 -9.76 2.42
C ASP A 11 -4.56 -9.75 0.92
N GLN A 12 -4.89 -10.83 0.19
CA GLN A 12 -4.68 -10.90 -1.26
C GLN A 12 -5.53 -9.88 -2.02
N ASP A 13 -6.83 -9.78 -1.73
CA ASP A 13 -7.72 -8.77 -2.33
C ASP A 13 -7.25 -7.34 -2.02
N LEU A 14 -6.71 -7.14 -0.82
CA LEU A 14 -6.13 -5.88 -0.36
C LEU A 14 -4.90 -5.49 -1.17
N ILE A 15 -3.98 -6.44 -1.38
CA ILE A 15 -2.79 -6.25 -2.21
C ILE A 15 -3.19 -5.94 -3.65
N GLU A 16 -4.14 -6.67 -4.22
CA GLU A 16 -4.62 -6.41 -5.59
C GLU A 16 -5.26 -5.03 -5.74
N ALA A 17 -6.09 -4.63 -4.77
CA ALA A 17 -6.69 -3.29 -4.75
C ALA A 17 -5.63 -2.19 -4.65
N LEU A 18 -4.57 -2.41 -3.85
CA LEU A 18 -3.44 -1.48 -3.75
C LEU A 18 -2.64 -1.43 -5.06
N ILE A 19 -2.33 -2.56 -5.70
CA ILE A 19 -1.67 -2.61 -7.01
C ILE A 19 -2.48 -1.79 -8.03
N PHE A 20 -3.79 -1.99 -8.05
CA PHE A 20 -4.68 -1.25 -8.95
C PHE A 20 -4.63 0.26 -8.71
N LYS A 21 -4.67 0.69 -7.44
CA LYS A 21 -4.53 2.11 -7.08
C LYS A 21 -3.16 2.67 -7.44
N CYS A 22 -2.07 1.95 -7.17
CA CYS A 22 -0.72 2.37 -7.53
C CYS A 22 -0.59 2.60 -9.03
N LYS A 23 -1.09 1.66 -9.85
CA LYS A 23 -1.13 1.83 -11.32
C LYS A 23 -1.95 3.04 -11.77
N LYS A 24 -3.08 3.33 -11.10
CA LYS A 24 -3.90 4.51 -11.41
C LYS A 24 -3.27 5.83 -11.01
N LEU A 25 -2.45 5.82 -9.96
CA LEU A 25 -1.77 6.99 -9.43
C LEU A 25 -0.37 7.18 -10.03
N ASP A 26 0.03 6.33 -10.98
CA ASP A 26 1.39 6.27 -11.54
C ASP A 26 2.49 6.08 -10.48
N ILE A 27 2.13 5.44 -9.36
CA ILE A 27 3.05 5.16 -8.26
C ILE A 27 3.86 3.92 -8.62
N ASN A 28 5.18 4.09 -8.71
CA ASN A 28 6.09 3.02 -9.09
C ASN A 28 6.45 2.12 -7.89
N LEU A 29 5.48 1.31 -7.45
CA LEU A 29 5.58 0.39 -6.32
C LEU A 29 5.53 -1.07 -6.77
N GLY A 30 6.51 -1.88 -6.37
CA GLY A 30 6.53 -3.32 -6.66
C GLY A 30 5.56 -4.14 -5.80
N GLN A 31 5.26 -5.36 -6.24
CA GLN A 31 4.42 -6.29 -5.48
C GLN A 31 5.06 -6.68 -4.14
N SER A 32 6.38 -6.85 -4.11
CA SER A 32 7.13 -7.18 -2.89
C SER A 32 7.04 -6.09 -1.83
N GLU A 33 7.04 -4.83 -2.26
CA GLU A 33 6.87 -3.65 -1.41
C GLU A 33 5.46 -3.58 -0.83
N LEU A 34 4.44 -3.88 -1.63
CA LEU A 34 3.05 -3.94 -1.17
C LEU A 34 2.81 -5.10 -0.20
N ASP A 35 3.38 -6.27 -0.48
CA ASP A 35 3.34 -7.41 0.44
C ASP A 35 3.98 -7.06 1.79
N PHE A 36 5.12 -6.37 1.76
CA PHE A 36 5.75 -5.86 2.98
C PHE A 36 4.84 -4.88 3.72
N LEU A 37 4.20 -3.94 3.02
CA LEU A 37 3.31 -2.95 3.63
C LEU A 37 2.11 -3.64 4.30
N VAL A 38 1.46 -4.59 3.62
CA VAL A 38 0.29 -5.32 4.15
C VAL A 38 0.68 -6.26 5.30
N LYS A 39 1.90 -6.82 5.29
CA LYS A 39 2.40 -7.70 6.34
C LYS A 39 2.81 -6.98 7.63
N TYR A 40 3.36 -5.77 7.52
CA TYR A 40 3.88 -5.00 8.66
C TYR A 40 2.95 -3.88 9.14
N HIS A 41 2.01 -3.41 8.32
CA HIS A 41 1.02 -2.40 8.70
C HIS A 41 -0.39 -2.95 8.79
N ALA A 42 -1.25 -2.18 9.47
CA ALA A 42 -2.62 -2.56 9.80
C ALA A 42 -3.42 -2.99 8.55
N ARG A 43 -4.34 -3.95 8.76
CA ARG A 43 -5.26 -4.52 7.76
C ARG A 43 -6.35 -3.55 7.28
N ASP A 44 -6.05 -2.26 7.30
CA ASP A 44 -6.98 -1.18 6.96
C ASP A 44 -6.53 -0.52 5.66
N PHE A 45 -7.34 -0.69 4.62
CA PHE A 45 -7.03 -0.23 3.27
C PHE A 45 -6.77 1.28 3.21
N SER A 46 -7.54 2.06 3.97
CA SER A 46 -7.39 3.52 4.00
C SER A 46 -6.01 3.92 4.50
N ILE A 47 -5.56 3.29 5.58
CA ILE A 47 -4.23 3.55 6.18
C ILE A 47 -3.12 3.11 5.23
N LEU A 48 -3.27 1.96 4.58
CA LEU A 48 -2.28 1.45 3.62
C LEU A 48 -2.15 2.39 2.42
N LEU A 49 -3.27 2.86 1.87
CA LEU A 49 -3.28 3.80 0.75
C LEU A 49 -2.63 5.14 1.13
N GLU A 50 -2.95 5.67 2.33
CA GLU A 50 -2.36 6.91 2.83
C GLU A 50 -0.83 6.78 2.97
N LYS A 51 -0.36 5.63 3.47
CA LYS A 51 1.07 5.32 3.54
C LYS A 51 1.72 5.18 2.17
N VAL A 52 1.07 4.52 1.21
CA VAL A 52 1.57 4.42 -0.16
C VAL A 52 1.74 5.81 -0.77
N MET A 53 0.75 6.68 -0.62
CA MET A 53 0.82 8.06 -1.11
C MET A 53 1.92 8.87 -0.41
N PHE A 54 2.06 8.69 0.92
CA PHE A 54 3.13 9.34 1.67
C PHE A 54 4.53 8.88 1.23
N LEU A 55 4.69 7.57 1.00
CA LEU A 55 5.93 7.00 0.49
C LEU A 55 6.27 7.51 -0.91
N ASP A 56 5.27 7.62 -1.78
CA ASP A 56 5.44 8.18 -3.12
C ASP A 56 5.85 9.65 -3.08
N GLN A 57 5.18 10.46 -2.26
CA GLN A 57 5.55 11.86 -2.07
C GLN A 57 7.00 11.99 -1.59
N ARG A 58 7.38 11.24 -0.55
CA ARG A 58 8.75 11.24 0.00
C ARG A 58 9.77 10.76 -1.02
N ALA A 59 9.46 9.71 -1.77
CA ALA A 59 10.33 9.18 -2.82
C ALA A 59 10.52 10.21 -3.94
N GLY A 60 9.46 10.93 -4.33
CA GLY A 60 9.50 12.05 -5.27
C GLY A 60 10.36 13.20 -4.77
N GLU A 61 10.21 13.60 -3.50
CA GLU A 61 11.05 14.62 -2.85
C GLU A 61 12.53 14.23 -2.85
N LEU A 62 12.82 12.95 -2.59
CA LEU A 62 14.18 12.39 -2.57
C LEU A 62 14.71 12.03 -3.96
N LYS A 63 13.90 12.17 -5.03
CA LYS A 63 14.19 11.69 -6.40
C LYS A 63 14.67 10.22 -6.43
N ARG A 64 14.12 9.40 -5.54
CA ARG A 64 14.47 7.97 -5.37
C ARG A 64 13.27 7.10 -5.74
N LYS A 65 13.54 5.84 -6.05
CA LYS A 65 12.47 4.84 -6.22
C LYS A 65 11.99 4.34 -4.87
N ILE A 66 10.68 4.10 -4.75
CA ILE A 66 10.12 3.46 -3.57
C ILE A 66 10.63 2.02 -3.53
N THR A 67 11.36 1.68 -2.48
CA THR A 67 11.98 0.36 -2.27
C THR A 67 11.84 -0.02 -0.81
N ILE A 68 11.87 -1.33 -0.50
CA ILE A 68 11.81 -1.84 0.88
C ILE A 68 12.74 -1.10 1.86
N PRO A 69 14.03 -0.85 1.56
CA PRO A 69 14.90 -0.07 2.46
C PRO A 69 14.39 1.36 2.71
N LEU A 70 13.89 2.05 1.68
CA LEU A 70 13.31 3.38 1.85
C LEU A 70 12.04 3.34 2.71
N MET A 71 11.21 2.31 2.52
CA MET A 71 10.02 2.12 3.36
C MET A 71 10.41 1.93 4.83
N LYS A 72 11.42 1.12 5.12
CA LYS A 72 11.94 0.93 6.48
C LYS A 72 12.45 2.24 7.08
N GLU A 73 13.19 3.01 6.29
CA GLU A 73 13.71 4.32 6.69
C GLU A 73 12.58 5.31 7.02
N ILE A 74 11.57 5.43 6.14
CA ILE A 74 10.46 6.37 6.28
C ILE A 74 9.47 5.95 7.37
N LEU A 75 9.18 4.65 7.45
CA LEU A 75 8.22 4.09 8.42
C LEU A 75 8.87 3.85 9.80
N SER A 76 10.18 4.11 9.94
CA SER A 76 10.96 3.89 11.17
C SER A 76 10.81 2.45 11.71
N LEU A 77 10.91 1.47 10.81
CA LEU A 77 10.85 0.02 11.09
C LEU A 77 12.25 -0.61 11.12
#